data_AF-A0A132GR55-F1
#
_entry.id   AF-A0A132GR55-F1
#
_cell.length_a   1.000
_cell.length_b   1.000
_cell.length_c   1.000
_cell.angle_alpha   90.00
_cell.angle_beta   90.00
_cell.angle_gamma   90.00
#
_symmetry.space_group_name_H-M   'P 1'
#
loop_
_entity.id
_entity.type
_entity.pdbx_description
1 polymer ?
#
loop_
_entity_poly.entity_id
_entity_poly.type
_entity_poly.pdbx_seq_one_letter_code
_entity_poly.pdbx_strand_id
1 'polypeptide(L)'
;MENNEDLDLLELQELALKHKTSKRQKTLDEKRMIVKAHLLNHVPILQLCADFGISKTTFYRWISTFADGKVSERKTLGTFEVKPNPPAMPKKKQNVEESAAEELARLREENKRLSEALKMAEWMNHAKDVMIDEAEKTFNIPIRKKSGAKQ
;
A
#
# COMPACT_ATOMS: atom_id res chain seq x y z
N MET A 1 25.42 1.35 2.25
CA MET A 1 24.39 0.33 2.52
C MET A 1 23.23 0.98 3.27
N GLU A 2 22.71 2.11 2.75
CA GLU A 2 21.71 2.93 3.47
C GLU A 2 20.34 2.94 2.75
N ASN A 3 20.26 2.42 1.52
CA ASN A 3 19.05 2.52 0.68
C ASN A 3 17.95 1.49 1.02
N ASN A 4 18.19 0.59 1.98
CA ASN A 4 17.22 -0.48 2.29
C ASN A 4 16.26 -0.06 3.41
N GLU A 5 16.68 0.86 4.28
CA GLU A 5 15.90 1.34 5.42
C GLU A 5 14.82 2.33 4.99
N ASP A 6 15.15 3.22 4.04
CA ASP A 6 14.19 4.14 3.42
C ASP A 6 13.16 3.42 2.56
N LEU A 7 13.53 2.30 1.93
CA LEU A 7 12.63 1.46 1.15
C LEU A 7 11.63 0.73 2.07
N ASP A 8 12.11 0.20 3.20
CA ASP A 8 11.28 -0.42 4.24
C ASP A 8 10.29 0.60 4.84
N LEU A 9 10.72 1.85 5.06
CA LEU A 9 9.88 2.92 5.59
C LEU A 9 8.79 3.37 4.60
N LEU A 10 9.12 3.44 3.31
CA LEU A 10 8.15 3.76 2.25
C LEU A 10 7.12 2.63 2.09
N GLU A 11 7.57 1.36 2.14
CA GLU A 11 6.71 0.18 2.05
C GLU A 11 5.75 0.09 3.25
N LEU A 12 6.21 0.46 4.45
CA LEU A 12 5.37 0.61 5.64
C LEU A 12 4.29 1.68 5.47
N GLN A 13 4.64 2.83 4.89
CA GLN A 13 3.70 3.93 4.66
C GLN A 13 2.66 3.56 3.60
N GLU A 14 3.06 2.92 2.50
CA GLU A 14 2.16 2.44 1.45
C GLU A 14 1.18 1.36 1.96
N LEU A 15 1.64 0.45 2.84
CA LEU A 15 0.77 -0.57 3.44
C LEU A 15 -0.16 0.00 4.52
N ALA A 16 0.29 0.96 5.33
CA ALA A 16 -0.57 1.67 6.28
C ALA A 16 -1.74 2.36 5.56
N LEU A 17 -1.49 2.95 4.38
CA LEU A 17 -2.54 3.52 3.54
C LEU A 17 -3.51 2.44 2.98
N LYS A 18 -3.00 1.25 2.65
CA LYS A 18 -3.78 0.15 2.06
C LYS A 18 -4.62 -0.65 3.08
N HIS A 19 -4.23 -0.66 4.35
CA HIS A 19 -4.82 -1.50 5.40
C HIS A 19 -5.67 -0.77 6.44
N LYS A 20 -6.00 0.51 6.22
CA LYS A 20 -6.74 1.39 7.15
C LYS A 20 -8.05 0.81 7.71
N THR A 21 -8.65 -0.24 7.09
CA THR A 21 -9.95 -0.79 7.53
C THR A 21 -10.17 -2.29 7.36
N SER A 22 -9.18 -3.11 6.96
CA SER A 22 -9.44 -4.53 6.66
C SER A 22 -9.17 -5.50 7.81
N LYS A 23 -10.23 -6.16 8.31
CA LYS A 23 -10.18 -7.29 9.27
C LYS A 23 -9.64 -8.60 8.66
N ARG A 24 -8.92 -8.54 7.53
CA ARG A 24 -8.28 -9.71 6.94
C ARG A 24 -7.16 -10.22 7.85
N GLN A 25 -6.98 -11.54 7.87
CA GLN A 25 -5.88 -12.20 8.56
C GLN A 25 -4.55 -11.75 7.95
N LYS A 26 -3.61 -11.33 8.80
CA LYS A 26 -2.29 -10.88 8.37
C LYS A 26 -1.41 -12.07 7.99
N THR A 27 -0.71 -11.99 6.86
CA THR A 27 0.25 -13.00 6.42
C THR A 27 1.45 -13.07 7.37
N LEU A 28 2.29 -14.09 7.25
CA LEU A 28 3.49 -14.21 8.09
C LEU A 28 4.47 -13.06 7.83
N ASP A 29 4.63 -12.69 6.57
CA ASP A 29 5.56 -11.63 6.16
C ASP A 29 5.07 -10.25 6.58
N GLU A 30 3.76 -9.97 6.47
CA GLU A 30 3.16 -8.75 7.01
C GLU A 30 3.43 -8.61 8.52
N LYS A 31 3.31 -9.71 9.28
CA LYS A 31 3.59 -9.70 10.72
C LYS A 31 5.05 -9.40 11.02
N ARG A 32 5.97 -9.99 10.26
CA ARG A 32 7.42 -9.79 10.42
C ARG A 32 7.80 -8.34 10.10
N MET A 33 7.26 -7.77 9.03
CA MET A 33 7.49 -6.39 8.64
C MET A 33 7.02 -5.42 9.74
N ILE A 34 5.80 -5.59 10.25
CA ILE A 34 5.26 -4.75 11.33
C ILE A 34 6.12 -4.82 12.60
N VAL A 35 6.65 -6.01 12.93
CA VAL A 35 7.55 -6.16 14.08
C VAL A 35 8.91 -5.51 13.82
N LYS A 36 9.49 -5.69 12.62
CA LYS A 36 10.74 -5.03 12.22
C LYS A 36 10.64 -3.51 12.26
N ALA A 37 9.51 -2.94 11.81
CA ALA A 37 9.26 -1.50 11.85
C ALA A 37 9.44 -0.89 13.25
N HIS A 38 9.00 -1.61 14.29
CA HIS A 38 9.16 -1.16 15.66
C HIS A 38 10.59 -1.34 16.16
N LEU A 39 11.21 -2.49 15.86
CA LEU A 39 12.52 -2.85 16.40
C LEU A 39 13.69 -2.14 15.72
N LEU A 40 13.57 -1.87 14.42
CA LEU A 40 14.63 -1.26 13.61
C LEU A 40 14.38 0.24 13.41
N ASN A 41 13.16 0.62 13.03
CA ASN A 41 12.83 2.01 12.70
C ASN A 41 12.27 2.80 13.90
N HIS A 42 12.25 2.19 15.09
CA HIS A 42 11.76 2.79 16.34
C HIS A 42 10.35 3.40 16.25
N VAL A 43 9.51 2.91 15.34
CA VAL A 43 8.13 3.40 15.18
C VAL A 43 7.33 3.04 16.44
N PRO A 44 6.57 3.98 17.05
CA PRO A 44 5.79 3.69 18.24
C PRO A 44 4.75 2.58 18.02
N ILE A 45 4.68 1.62 18.95
CA ILE A 45 3.73 0.50 18.88
C ILE A 45 2.28 0.99 18.76
N LEU A 46 1.94 2.10 19.42
CA LEU A 46 0.59 2.68 19.37
C LEU A 46 0.20 3.08 17.94
N GLN A 47 1.14 3.64 17.19
CA GLN A 47 0.93 4.07 15.80
C GLN A 47 0.73 2.84 14.90
N LEU A 48 1.62 1.85 15.00
CA LEU A 48 1.48 0.59 14.26
C LEU A 48 0.18 -0.16 14.59
N CYS A 49 -0.23 -0.15 15.85
CA CYS A 49 -1.50 -0.77 16.26
C CYS A 49 -2.71 -0.06 15.63
N ALA A 50 -2.69 1.27 15.56
CA ALA A 50 -3.75 2.07 14.97
C ALA A 50 -3.81 1.89 13.44
N ASP A 51 -2.67 1.96 12.76
CA ASP A 51 -2.58 1.92 11.30
C ASP A 51 -2.97 0.54 10.74
N PHE A 52 -2.59 -0.54 11.42
CA PHE A 52 -2.83 -1.91 10.95
C PHE A 52 -4.06 -2.58 11.61
N GLY A 53 -4.73 -1.88 12.54
CA GLY A 53 -5.90 -2.39 13.27
C GLY A 53 -5.58 -3.62 14.14
N ILE A 54 -4.45 -3.57 14.86
CA ILE A 54 -3.92 -4.68 15.66
C ILE A 54 -3.93 -4.30 17.15
N SER A 55 -4.28 -5.24 18.03
CA SER A 55 -4.16 -5.03 19.47
C SER A 55 -2.70 -5.12 19.94
N LYS A 56 -2.31 -4.29 20.92
CA LYS A 56 -0.97 -4.33 21.55
C LYS A 56 -0.58 -5.74 22.00
N THR A 57 -1.53 -6.49 22.58
CA THR A 57 -1.32 -7.89 23.00
C THR A 57 -0.96 -8.82 21.83
N THR A 58 -1.55 -8.59 20.65
CA THR A 58 -1.21 -9.33 19.43
C THR A 58 0.19 -9.00 18.94
N PHE A 59 0.56 -7.73 19.02
CA PHE A 59 1.88 -7.26 18.65
C PHE A 59 2.98 -7.88 19.55
N TYR A 60 2.84 -7.80 20.88
CA TYR A 60 3.79 -8.43 21.82
C TYR A 60 3.85 -9.95 21.65
N ARG A 61 2.71 -10.61 21.39
CA ARG A 61 2.70 -12.04 21.08
C ARG A 61 3.55 -12.36 19.85
N TRP A 62 3.50 -11.55 18.80
CA TRP A 62 4.33 -11.78 17.61
C TRP A 62 5.82 -11.60 17.91
N ILE A 63 6.20 -10.58 18.69
CA ILE A 63 7.60 -10.39 19.14
C ILE A 63 8.10 -11.65 19.85
N SER A 64 7.36 -12.13 20.86
CA SER A 64 7.74 -13.36 21.57
C SER A 64 7.79 -14.58 20.65
N THR A 65 6.82 -14.71 19.75
CA THR A 65 6.75 -15.84 18.81
C THR A 65 7.96 -15.88 17.87
N PHE A 66 8.43 -14.71 17.42
CA PHE A 66 9.60 -14.60 16.54
C PHE A 66 10.92 -14.74 17.30
N ALA A 67 11.00 -14.25 18.53
CA ALA A 67 12.16 -14.44 19.39
C ALA A 67 12.37 -15.92 19.75
N ASP A 68 11.27 -16.65 20.00
CA ASP A 68 11.31 -18.06 20.37
C ASP A 68 11.48 -19.01 19.15
N GLY A 69 11.51 -18.49 17.91
CA GLY A 69 11.59 -19.28 16.68
C GLY A 69 10.36 -20.15 16.39
N LYS A 70 9.28 -20.04 17.18
CA LYS A 70 8.06 -20.85 17.06
C LYS A 70 7.13 -20.26 16.01
N VAL A 71 7.46 -20.37 14.72
CA VAL A 71 6.56 -19.93 13.65
C VAL A 71 5.33 -20.85 13.59
N SER A 72 4.25 -20.45 14.26
CA SER A 72 2.97 -21.15 14.20
C SER A 72 2.19 -20.63 12.98
N GLU A 73 2.34 -21.32 11.84
CA GLU A 73 1.30 -21.29 10.82
C GLU A 73 0.07 -22.01 11.39
N ARG A 74 -0.84 -21.23 11.99
CA ARG A 74 -2.15 -21.77 12.35
C ARG A 74 -2.86 -22.17 11.06
N LYS A 75 -2.79 -23.47 10.74
CA LYS A 75 -3.84 -24.17 10.01
C LYS A 75 -5.17 -23.72 10.59
N THR A 76 -5.99 -23.11 9.74
CA THR A 76 -7.41 -22.89 10.00
C THR A 76 -8.04 -24.26 10.28
N LEU A 77 -8.25 -24.58 11.56
CA LEU A 77 -9.10 -25.71 11.96
C LEU A 77 -10.33 -25.12 12.64
N GLY A 78 -11.39 -24.96 11.85
CA GLY A 78 -12.76 -25.08 12.32
C GLY A 78 -13.19 -26.50 12.01
N THR A 79 -13.37 -27.31 13.04
CA THR A 79 -13.77 -28.71 12.99
C THR A 79 -15.23 -28.85 12.56
N PHE A 80 -15.51 -29.63 11.51
CA PHE A 80 -16.66 -30.52 11.43
C PHE A 80 -16.21 -31.81 10.75
N GLU A 81 -16.50 -32.93 11.39
CA GLU A 81 -16.01 -34.28 11.08
C GLU A 81 -16.96 -34.97 10.08
N VAL A 82 -16.48 -35.39 8.90
CA VAL A 82 -17.10 -36.46 8.08
C VAL A 82 -16.02 -37.23 7.29
N LYS A 83 -16.26 -38.54 7.16
CA LYS A 83 -15.48 -39.72 6.68
C LYS A 83 -14.89 -39.69 5.23
N PRO A 84 -14.09 -40.71 4.78
CA PRO A 84 -12.94 -40.55 3.87
C PRO A 84 -13.18 -40.80 2.35
N ASN A 85 -12.44 -40.04 1.51
CA ASN A 85 -11.90 -40.18 0.09
C ASN A 85 -12.73 -40.88 -1.03
N PRO A 86 -12.45 -40.74 -2.38
CA PRO A 86 -11.37 -40.05 -3.15
C PRO A 86 -11.88 -39.31 -4.45
N PRO A 87 -11.10 -38.97 -5.51
CA PRO A 87 -9.65 -38.80 -5.68
C PRO A 87 -9.20 -37.39 -6.15
N ALA A 88 -7.87 -37.24 -6.15
CA ALA A 88 -7.03 -36.18 -6.68
C ALA A 88 -7.57 -35.34 -7.87
N MET A 89 -7.62 -34.02 -7.69
CA MET A 89 -7.42 -33.08 -8.78
C MET A 89 -5.95 -32.64 -8.81
N PRO A 90 -5.27 -32.67 -9.97
CA PRO A 90 -3.90 -32.23 -10.06
C PRO A 90 -3.89 -30.71 -9.83
N LYS A 91 -3.25 -30.26 -8.76
CA LYS A 91 -2.86 -28.85 -8.64
C LYS A 91 -1.91 -28.58 -9.79
N LYS A 92 -2.43 -27.90 -10.82
CA LYS A 92 -1.64 -27.26 -11.87
C LYS A 92 -0.64 -26.36 -11.14
N LYS A 93 0.60 -26.86 -11.00
CA LYS A 93 1.76 -26.04 -10.70
C LYS A 93 1.92 -25.14 -11.91
N GLN A 94 1.23 -24.02 -11.89
CA GLN A 94 1.54 -22.94 -12.80
C GLN A 94 2.84 -22.35 -12.27
N ASN A 95 3.87 -22.35 -13.11
CA ASN A 95 5.06 -21.50 -12.95
C ASN A 95 4.56 -20.06 -12.71
N VAL A 96 4.57 -19.58 -11.47
CA VAL A 96 4.24 -18.17 -11.11
C VAL A 96 5.50 -17.48 -10.57
N GLU A 97 6.65 -17.97 -10.98
CA GLU A 97 7.96 -17.41 -10.66
C GLU A 97 8.60 -16.83 -11.93
N GLU A 98 7.77 -16.39 -12.89
CA GLU A 98 8.15 -15.29 -13.78
C GLU A 98 8.09 -14.00 -12.95
N SER A 99 9.15 -13.90 -12.16
CA SER A 99 9.82 -12.72 -11.60
C SER A 99 8.92 -11.61 -11.05
N ALA A 100 8.58 -11.70 -9.76
CA ALA A 100 8.06 -10.57 -8.98
C ALA A 100 8.92 -9.29 -9.16
N ALA A 101 10.22 -9.45 -9.47
CA ALA A 101 11.11 -8.34 -9.81
C ALA A 101 10.80 -7.69 -11.17
N GLU A 102 10.41 -8.46 -12.19
CA GLU A 102 9.99 -7.93 -13.50
C GLU A 102 8.65 -7.19 -13.40
N GLU A 103 7.70 -7.71 -12.63
CA GLU A 103 6.43 -7.01 -12.40
C GLU A 103 6.66 -5.70 -11.62
N LEU A 104 7.55 -5.70 -10.62
CA LEU A 104 7.96 -4.46 -9.95
C LEU A 104 8.65 -3.47 -10.88
N ALA A 105 9.49 -3.93 -11.80
CA ALA A 105 10.14 -3.06 -12.79
C ALA A 105 9.10 -2.41 -13.72
N ARG A 106 8.17 -3.21 -14.24
CA ARG A 106 7.06 -2.74 -15.08
C ARG A 106 6.17 -1.73 -14.36
N LEU A 107 5.80 -2.00 -13.11
CA LEU A 107 4.98 -1.10 -12.30
C LEU A 107 5.70 0.23 -12.02
N ARG A 108 7.02 0.21 -11.80
CA ARG A 108 7.82 1.44 -11.63
C ARG A 108 7.88 2.26 -12.91
N GLU A 109 8.06 1.61 -14.06
CA GLU A 109 8.07 2.29 -15.35
C GLU A 109 6.71 2.94 -15.64
N GLU A 110 5.61 2.21 -15.40
CA GLU A 110 4.26 2.75 -15.57
C GLU A 110 3.99 3.93 -14.62
N ASN A 111 4.38 3.83 -13.34
CA ASN A 111 4.25 4.93 -12.39
C ASN A 111 5.05 6.16 -12.83
N LYS A 112 6.27 5.97 -13.34
CA LYS A 112 7.08 7.06 -13.88
C LYS A 112 6.35 7.74 -15.05
N ARG A 113 5.87 6.97 -16.02
CA ARG A 113 5.12 7.48 -17.17
C ARG A 113 3.86 8.25 -16.74
N LEU A 114 3.08 7.68 -15.84
CA LEU A 114 1.87 8.31 -15.31
C LEU A 114 2.19 9.59 -14.55
N SER A 115 3.25 9.62 -13.76
CA SER A 115 3.69 10.82 -13.03
C SER A 115 4.12 11.94 -13.97
N GLU A 116 4.83 11.62 -15.06
CA GLU A 116 5.25 12.61 -16.07
C GLU A 116 4.04 13.15 -16.84
N ALA A 117 3.08 12.30 -17.20
CA ALA A 117 1.84 12.70 -17.85
C ALA A 117 0.99 13.60 -16.95
N LEU A 118 0.89 13.27 -15.65
CA LEU A 118 0.17 14.07 -14.67
C LEU A 118 0.83 15.44 -14.49
N LYS A 119 2.14 15.48 -14.30
CA LYS A 119 2.90 16.72 -14.21
C LYS A 119 2.66 17.59 -15.45
N MET A 120 2.78 17.02 -16.65
CA MET A 120 2.52 17.76 -17.90
C MET A 120 1.09 18.31 -17.96
N ALA A 121 0.09 17.54 -17.54
CA ALA A 121 -1.29 17.99 -17.50
C ALA A 121 -1.50 19.16 -16.52
N GLU A 122 -0.85 19.13 -15.35
CA GLU A 122 -0.86 20.23 -14.38
C GLU A 122 -0.22 21.49 -14.96
N TRP A 123 0.96 21.37 -15.60
CA TRP A 123 1.61 22.50 -16.28
C TRP A 123 0.74 23.09 -17.38
N MET A 124 0.10 22.24 -18.19
CA MET A 124 -0.80 22.69 -19.26
C MET A 124 -2.03 23.40 -18.71
N ASN A 125 -2.59 22.94 -17.60
CA ASN A 125 -3.70 23.62 -16.94
C ASN A 125 -3.27 24.97 -16.37
N HIS A 126 -2.11 25.01 -15.70
CA HIS A 126 -1.57 26.27 -15.18
C HIS A 126 -1.29 27.28 -16.29
N ALA A 127 -0.69 26.83 -17.40
CA ALA A 127 -0.46 27.68 -18.57
C ALA A 127 -1.77 28.24 -19.14
N LYS A 128 -2.83 27.43 -19.22
CA LYS A 128 -4.16 27.89 -19.65
C LYS A 128 -4.73 28.94 -18.71
N ASP A 129 -4.63 28.76 -17.39
CA ASP A 129 -5.08 29.75 -16.41
C ASP A 129 -4.32 31.08 -16.59
N VAL A 130 -2.99 31.05 -16.72
CA VAL A 130 -2.17 32.25 -16.95
C VAL A 130 -2.55 32.96 -18.25
N MET A 131 -2.77 32.21 -19.34
CA MET A 131 -3.22 32.79 -20.61
C MET A 131 -4.60 33.46 -20.48
N ILE A 132 -5.50 32.89 -19.67
CA ILE A 132 -6.79 33.50 -19.38
C ILE A 132 -6.59 34.81 -18.62
N ASP A 133 -5.75 34.82 -17.58
CA ASP A 133 -5.46 36.01 -16.80
C ASP A 133 -4.87 37.15 -17.66
N GLU A 134 -3.91 36.83 -18.53
CA GLU A 134 -3.32 37.80 -19.47
C GLU A 134 -4.34 38.34 -20.47
N ALA A 135 -5.23 37.48 -20.99
CA ALA A 135 -6.27 37.88 -21.92
C ALA A 135 -7.33 38.78 -21.23
N GLU A 136 -7.80 38.42 -20.05
CA GLU A 136 -8.74 39.23 -19.27
C GLU A 136 -8.13 40.61 -18.95
N LYS A 137 -6.84 40.66 -18.58
CA LYS A 137 -6.12 41.90 -18.30
C LYS A 137 -5.94 42.79 -19.54
N THR A 138 -5.58 42.19 -20.68
CA THR A 138 -5.26 42.93 -21.91
C THR A 138 -6.50 43.46 -22.60
N PHE A 139 -7.54 42.62 -22.68
CA PHE A 139 -8.76 42.93 -23.42
C PHE A 139 -9.89 43.47 -22.54
N ASN A 140 -9.75 43.40 -21.21
CA ASN A 140 -10.73 43.87 -20.22
C ASN A 140 -12.12 43.23 -20.42
N ILE A 141 -12.15 41.97 -20.84
CA ILE A 141 -13.36 41.16 -21.04
C ILE A 141 -13.29 39.96 -20.08
N PRO A 142 -14.34 39.70 -19.28
CA PRO A 142 -14.37 38.53 -18.40
C PRO A 142 -14.60 37.24 -19.20
N ILE A 143 -13.65 36.31 -19.15
CA ILE A 143 -13.71 35.01 -19.83
C ILE A 143 -14.18 33.93 -18.86
N ARG A 144 -13.78 34.02 -17.58
CA ARG A 144 -14.18 33.06 -16.53
C ARG A 144 -15.59 33.36 -16.01
N LYS A 145 -16.39 32.32 -15.74
CA LYS A 145 -17.70 32.49 -15.09
C LYS A 145 -17.52 33.02 -13.66
N LYS A 146 -18.23 34.10 -13.31
CA LYS A 146 -18.25 34.61 -11.93
C LYS A 146 -19.07 33.66 -11.04
N SER A 147 -18.48 33.20 -9.95
CA SER A 147 -19.13 32.39 -8.91
C SER A 147 -20.17 33.22 -8.15
N GLY A 148 -21.36 33.41 -8.72
CA GLY A 148 -22.37 34.24 -8.07
C GLY A 148 -23.66 34.54 -8.82
N ALA A 149 -24.02 33.79 -9.86
CA ALA A 149 -25.39 33.86 -10.37
C ALA A 149 -26.29 33.08 -9.40
N LYS A 150 -26.84 33.78 -8.40
CA LYS A 150 -27.95 33.28 -7.58
C LYS A 150 -29.07 32.86 -8.53
N GLN A 151 -29.44 31.58 -8.50
CA GLN A 151 -30.72 31.10 -9.03
C GLN A 151 -31.82 31.38 -8.01
#